data_AF-A0A7C4VDI8-F1
#
_entry.id   AF-A0A7C4VDI8-F1
#
_cell.length_a   1.000
_cell.length_b   1.000
_cell.length_c   1.000
_cell.angle_alpha   90.00
_cell.angle_beta   90.00
_cell.angle_gamma   90.00
#
_symmetry.space_group_name_H-M   'P 1'
#
loop_
_entity.id
_entity.type
_entity.pdbx_description
1 polymer ?
#
loop_
_entity_poly.entity_id
_entity_poly.type
_entity_poly.pdbx_seq_one_letter_code
_entity_poly.pdbx_strand_id
1 'polypeptide(L)'
;MSLRVLTRKAKMQLIPSEKDICELLFTRNKTQHACRLFFNWFKQRDACTRSELSKFAWDLEAGKIEKGFKYRRTSFYRQIRKPLLTLGLITIEQRFSEKQDFDVKSFIVREKYVLVRQPIPKRPPDGLNLVRLMWIVCKRWNEEFLEKPYSS
;
A
#
# COMPACT_ATOMS: atom_id res chain seq x y z
N MET A 1 -11.31 -30.57 14.64
CA MET A 1 -11.22 -29.23 14.00
C MET A 1 -10.10 -28.43 14.66
N SER A 2 -9.14 -27.89 13.91
CA SER A 2 -7.99 -27.15 14.46
C SER A 2 -8.30 -25.67 14.69
N LEU A 3 -7.77 -25.08 15.77
CA LEU A 3 -7.85 -23.65 16.10
C LEU A 3 -7.51 -22.71 14.94
N ARG A 4 -6.63 -23.14 14.01
CA ARG A 4 -6.26 -22.39 12.80
C ARG A 4 -7.41 -22.26 11.80
N VAL A 5 -8.27 -23.28 11.71
CA VAL A 5 -9.44 -23.28 10.83
C VAL A 5 -10.51 -22.35 11.37
N LEU A 6 -10.71 -22.33 12.69
CA LEU A 6 -11.65 -21.42 13.37
C LEU A 6 -11.21 -19.96 13.27
N THR A 7 -9.93 -19.65 13.54
CA THR A 7 -9.39 -18.29 13.38
C THR A 7 -9.48 -17.81 11.94
N ARG A 8 -9.20 -18.67 10.96
CA ARG A 8 -9.32 -18.33 9.54
C ARG A 8 -10.77 -18.10 9.13
N LYS A 9 -11.72 -18.92 9.61
CA LYS A 9 -13.15 -18.75 9.35
C LYS A 9 -13.72 -17.48 10.00
N ALA A 10 -13.32 -17.18 11.24
CA ALA A 10 -13.67 -15.94 11.93
C ALA A 10 -13.08 -14.71 11.21
N LYS A 11 -11.81 -14.77 10.79
CA LYS A 11 -11.22 -13.70 9.96
C LYS A 11 -11.99 -13.50 8.67
N MET A 12 -12.40 -14.57 7.99
CA MET A 12 -13.19 -14.46 6.76
C MET A 12 -14.60 -13.92 6.97
N GLN A 13 -15.19 -14.11 8.15
CA GLN A 13 -16.47 -13.48 8.52
C GLN A 13 -16.31 -12.00 8.91
N LEU A 14 -15.11 -11.58 9.32
CA LEU A 14 -14.79 -10.19 9.66
C LEU A 14 -14.39 -9.35 8.43
N ILE A 15 -13.93 -9.98 7.33
CA ILE A 15 -13.57 -9.27 6.10
C ILE A 15 -14.70 -8.36 5.54
N PRO A 16 -15.98 -8.78 5.52
CA PRO A 16 -17.07 -7.90 5.12
C PRO A 16 -17.29 -6.71 6.06
N SER A 17 -16.77 -6.76 7.29
CA SER A 17 -16.91 -5.70 8.31
C SER A 17 -15.74 -4.71 8.32
N GLU A 18 -14.62 -5.04 7.68
CA GLU A 18 -13.46 -4.15 7.58
C GLU A 18 -13.73 -3.06 6.55
N LYS A 19 -13.54 -1.80 6.95
CA LYS A 19 -13.99 -0.64 6.16
C LYS A 19 -13.07 -0.31 5.00
N ASP A 20 -11.79 -0.63 5.11
CA ASP A 20 -10.79 -0.31 4.09
C ASP A 20 -9.65 -1.33 4.02
N ILE A 21 -8.78 -1.19 3.01
CA ILE A 21 -7.63 -2.06 2.83
C ILE A 21 -6.64 -2.03 4.00
N CYS A 22 -6.58 -0.93 4.76
CA CYS A 22 -5.63 -0.80 5.86
C CYS A 22 -6.04 -1.70 7.03
N GLU A 23 -7.34 -1.79 7.31
CA GLU A 23 -7.89 -2.74 8.30
C GLU A 23 -7.66 -4.19 7.88
N LEU A 24 -7.85 -4.50 6.59
CA LEU A 24 -7.57 -5.82 6.01
C LEU A 24 -6.10 -6.25 6.15
N LEU A 25 -5.16 -5.32 5.93
CA LEU A 25 -3.73 -5.61 5.90
C LEU A 25 -3.07 -5.59 7.28
N PHE A 26 -3.55 -4.74 8.20
CA PHE A 26 -2.87 -4.47 9.46
C PHE A 26 -3.82 -4.64 10.64
N THR A 27 -3.36 -5.31 11.69
CA THR A 27 -4.18 -5.57 12.89
C THR A 27 -4.14 -4.45 13.93
N ARG A 28 -3.12 -3.59 13.87
CA ARG A 28 -2.91 -2.54 14.89
C ARG A 28 -3.46 -1.21 14.39
N ASN A 29 -4.39 -0.61 15.13
CA ASN A 29 -5.02 0.68 14.80
C ASN A 29 -4.00 1.78 14.45
N LYS A 30 -2.89 1.85 15.20
CA LYS A 30 -1.82 2.82 14.93
C LYS A 30 -1.15 2.60 13.57
N THR A 31 -0.94 1.34 13.18
CA THR A 31 -0.34 0.97 11.88
C THR A 31 -1.34 1.17 10.74
N GLN A 32 -2.61 0.83 10.96
CA GLN A 32 -3.70 1.11 10.01
C GLN A 32 -3.76 2.62 9.72
N HIS A 33 -3.78 3.47 10.75
CA HIS A 33 -3.81 4.92 10.60
C HIS A 33 -2.58 5.48 9.87
N ALA A 34 -1.38 5.04 10.25
CA ALA A 34 -0.15 5.43 9.54
C ALA A 34 -0.18 5.00 8.06
N CYS A 35 -0.77 3.85 7.76
CA CYS A 35 -0.92 3.37 6.39
C CYS A 35 -1.94 4.20 5.60
N ARG A 36 -3.05 4.63 6.22
CA ARG A 36 -4.02 5.56 5.61
C ARG A 36 -3.37 6.89 5.26
N LEU A 37 -2.59 7.47 6.19
CA LEU A 37 -1.84 8.71 5.94
C LEU A 37 -0.85 8.54 4.78
N PHE A 38 -0.13 7.41 4.75
CA PHE A 38 0.77 7.09 3.66
C PHE A 38 0.03 6.99 2.32
N PHE A 39 -1.09 6.28 2.28
CA PHE A 39 -1.88 6.14 1.07
C PHE A 39 -2.53 7.42 0.60
N ASN A 40 -3.05 8.26 1.50
CA ASN A 40 -3.56 9.58 1.12
C ASN A 40 -2.46 10.47 0.54
N TRP A 41 -1.27 10.46 1.15
CA TRP A 41 -0.10 11.14 0.61
C TRP A 41 0.36 10.54 -0.74
N PHE A 42 0.30 9.22 -0.88
CA PHE A 42 0.76 8.53 -2.07
C PHE A 42 -0.22 8.66 -3.23
N LYS A 43 -1.55 8.63 -3.02
CA LYS A 43 -2.57 8.83 -4.06
C LYS A 43 -2.49 10.19 -4.76
N GLN A 44 -1.99 11.21 -4.06
CA GLN A 44 -1.73 12.53 -4.66
C GLN A 44 -0.56 12.51 -5.65
N ARG A 45 0.11 11.37 -5.81
CA ARG A 45 1.31 11.17 -6.61
C ARG A 45 1.15 9.89 -7.43
N ASP A 46 1.43 9.93 -8.73
CA ASP A 46 1.40 8.67 -9.51
C ASP A 46 2.52 7.70 -9.08
N ALA A 47 3.64 8.23 -8.59
CA ALA A 47 4.78 7.45 -8.09
C ALA A 47 5.61 8.28 -7.08
N CYS A 48 6.44 7.61 -6.28
CA CYS A 48 7.40 8.32 -5.42
C CYS A 48 8.80 7.69 -5.46
N THR A 49 9.83 8.52 -5.36
CA THR A 49 11.22 8.09 -5.28
C THR A 49 11.60 7.62 -3.87
N ARG A 50 12.75 6.97 -3.74
CA ARG A 50 13.31 6.59 -2.43
C ARG A 50 13.52 7.78 -1.49
N SER A 51 13.93 8.94 -2.01
CA SER A 51 14.14 10.15 -1.20
C SER A 51 12.81 10.73 -0.72
N GLU A 52 11.79 10.79 -1.58
CA GLU A 52 10.45 11.24 -1.21
C GLU A 52 9.80 10.34 -0.16
N LEU A 53 9.90 9.01 -0.33
CA LEU A 53 9.42 8.06 0.67
C LEU A 53 10.15 8.22 2.01
N SER A 54 11.46 8.45 1.96
CA SER A 54 12.25 8.69 3.16
C SER A 54 11.87 9.99 3.86
N LYS A 55 11.60 11.05 3.10
CA LYS A 55 11.11 12.32 3.62
C LYS A 55 9.74 12.15 4.29
N PHE A 56 8.80 11.48 3.62
CA PHE A 56 7.49 11.15 4.19
C PHE A 56 7.63 10.42 5.53
N ALA A 57 8.45 9.37 5.60
CA ALA A 57 8.62 8.60 6.83
C ALA A 57 9.25 9.43 7.96
N TRP A 58 10.11 10.40 7.62
CA TRP A 58 10.70 11.33 8.58
C TRP A 58 9.66 12.33 9.09
N ASP A 59 8.86 12.91 8.20
CA ASP A 59 7.80 13.85 8.54
C ASP A 59 6.69 13.17 9.39
N LEU A 60 6.39 11.90 9.12
CA LEU A 60 5.46 11.08 9.90
C LEU A 60 5.98 10.81 11.32
N GLU A 61 7.28 10.57 11.48
CA GLU A 61 7.92 10.38 12.79
C GLU A 61 7.99 11.69 13.59
N ALA A 62 8.28 12.80 12.90
CA ALA A 62 8.28 14.14 13.47
C ALA A 62 6.88 14.64 13.84
N GLY A 63 5.81 14.03 13.29
CA GLY A 63 4.42 14.44 13.50
C GLY A 63 4.04 15.69 12.70
N LYS A 64 4.70 15.91 11.56
CA LYS A 64 4.43 17.03 10.64
C LYS A 64 3.28 16.75 9.68
N ILE A 65 2.87 15.48 9.54
CA ILE A 65 1.81 15.05 8.62
C ILE A 65 0.43 15.26 9.24
N GLU A 66 0.25 14.88 10.51
CA GLU A 66 -1.01 15.04 11.24
C GLU A 66 -0.70 15.41 12.69
N LYS A 67 -1.32 16.48 13.19
CA LYS A 67 -1.10 16.99 14.54
C LYS A 67 -1.54 15.95 15.57
N GLY A 68 -0.65 15.64 16.52
CA GLY A 68 -0.90 14.66 17.58
C GLY A 68 -0.62 13.20 17.19
N PHE A 69 -0.29 12.92 15.92
CA PHE A 69 0.09 11.59 15.47
C PHE A 69 1.57 11.50 15.13
N LYS A 70 2.23 10.44 15.62
CA LYS A 70 3.62 10.10 15.29
C LYS A 70 3.77 8.61 15.06
N TYR A 71 4.53 8.24 14.03
CA TYR A 71 4.84 6.85 13.74
C TYR A 71 6.33 6.68 13.46
N ARG A 72 7.00 5.78 14.20
CA ARG A 72 8.44 5.59 14.09
C ARG A 72 8.85 5.20 12.67
N ARG A 73 9.91 5.80 12.14
CA ARG A 73 10.39 5.56 10.78
C ARG A 73 10.82 4.10 10.57
N THR A 74 11.49 3.51 11.55
CA THR A 74 11.86 2.08 11.52
C THR A 74 10.63 1.17 11.47
N SER A 75 9.57 1.54 12.19
CA SER A 75 8.30 0.81 12.17
C SER A 75 7.57 1.00 10.85
N PHE A 76 7.62 2.19 10.23
CA PHE A 76 7.07 2.43 8.90
C PHE A 76 7.66 1.47 7.87
N TYR A 77 9.00 1.39 7.82
CA TYR A 77 9.66 0.51 6.87
C TYR A 77 9.41 -0.97 7.12
N ARG A 78 9.42 -1.40 8.39
CA ARG A 78 9.25 -2.82 8.74
C ARG A 78 7.80 -3.29 8.66
N GLN A 79 6.85 -2.45 9.08
CA GLN A 79 5.45 -2.85 9.27
C GLN A 79 4.52 -2.35 8.17
N ILE A 80 4.92 -1.38 7.35
CA ILE A 80 4.08 -0.87 6.24
C ILE A 80 4.79 -1.12 4.91
N ARG A 81 5.95 -0.50 4.66
CA ARG A 81 6.64 -0.62 3.35
C ARG A 81 6.94 -2.08 3.00
N LYS A 82 7.56 -2.83 3.91
CA LYS A 82 7.95 -4.22 3.65
C LYS A 82 6.74 -5.11 3.34
N PRO A 83 5.64 -5.12 4.12
CA PRO A 83 4.44 -5.87 3.76
C PRO A 83 3.85 -5.50 2.39
N LEU A 84 3.75 -4.20 2.07
CA LEU A 84 3.18 -3.77 0.78
C LEU A 84 4.02 -4.23 -0.42
N LEU A 85 5.35 -4.19 -0.30
CA LEU A 85 6.26 -4.77 -1.31
C LEU A 85 6.15 -6.30 -1.37
N THR A 86 6.09 -6.96 -0.21
CA THR A 86 6.04 -8.43 -0.11
C THR A 86 4.76 -8.99 -0.73
N LEU A 87 3.65 -8.27 -0.58
CA LEU A 87 2.36 -8.63 -1.16
C LEU A 87 2.22 -8.21 -2.64
N GLY A 88 3.21 -7.54 -3.21
CA GLY A 88 3.15 -7.05 -4.59
C GLY A 88 2.12 -5.94 -4.82
N LEU A 89 1.65 -5.27 -3.75
CA LEU A 89 0.72 -4.15 -3.85
C LEU A 89 1.44 -2.88 -4.31
N ILE A 90 2.71 -2.74 -3.92
CA ILE A 90 3.62 -1.71 -4.43
C ILE A 90 4.82 -2.43 -5.07
N THR A 91 5.33 -1.88 -6.17
CA THR A 91 6.59 -2.32 -6.79
C THR A 91 7.57 -1.16 -6.92
N ILE A 92 8.83 -1.50 -7.17
CA ILE A 92 9.88 -0.53 -7.49
C ILE A 92 10.17 -0.64 -8.99
N GLU A 93 9.83 0.42 -9.73
CA GLU A 93 10.15 0.53 -11.15
C GLU A 93 11.40 1.38 -11.35
N GLN A 94 12.25 0.97 -12.30
CA GLN A 94 13.34 1.81 -12.79
C GLN A 94 12.80 2.70 -13.91
N ARG A 95 12.88 4.01 -13.76
CA ARG A 95 12.54 4.97 -14.81
C ARG A 95 13.74 5.83 -15.16
N PHE A 96 14.00 5.96 -16.45
CA PHE A 96 14.98 6.92 -16.95
C PHE A 96 14.42 8.34 -16.75
N SER A 97 15.22 9.20 -16.14
CA SER A 97 14.97 10.63 -16.06
C SER A 97 16.11 11.36 -16.73
N GLU A 98 15.81 12.30 -17.60
CA GLU A 98 16.82 13.18 -18.17
C GLU A 98 17.40 14.08 -17.07
N LYS A 99 18.74 14.14 -17.01
CA LYS A 99 19.48 15.17 -16.30
C LYS A 99 20.17 16.01 -17.36
N GLN A 100 19.80 17.29 -17.38
CA GLN A 100 20.42 18.28 -18.25
C GLN A 100 21.43 19.04 -17.40
N ASP A 101 22.71 18.71 -17.56
CA ASP A 101 23.82 19.51 -17.04
C ASP A 101 24.52 20.15 -18.23
N PHE A 102 24.59 21.49 -18.27
CA PHE A 102 25.50 22.30 -19.08
C PHE A 102 25.87 21.71 -20.47
N ASP A 103 24.87 21.46 -21.32
CA ASP A 103 24.94 20.91 -22.70
C ASP A 103 25.07 19.39 -22.94
N VAL A 104 25.11 18.53 -21.90
CA VAL A 104 25.08 17.07 -22.10
C VAL A 104 23.78 16.46 -21.57
N LYS A 105 22.98 15.88 -22.47
CA LYS A 105 21.82 15.06 -22.07
C LYS A 105 22.31 13.72 -21.54
N SER A 106 22.17 13.51 -20.23
CA SER A 106 22.44 12.23 -19.59
C SER A 106 21.15 11.62 -19.06
N PHE A 107 20.99 10.30 -19.19
CA PHE A 107 19.87 9.58 -18.61
C PHE A 107 20.29 9.01 -17.26
N ILE A 108 19.55 9.37 -16.22
CA ILE A 108 19.72 8.78 -14.89
C ILE A 108 18.59 7.81 -14.63
N VAL A 109 18.95 6.60 -14.22
CA VAL A 109 17.97 5.62 -13.72
C VAL A 109 17.54 6.03 -12.32
N ARG A 110 16.26 6.40 -12.17
CA ARG A 110 15.64 6.65 -10.87
C ARG A 110 14.67 5.55 -10.56
N GLU A 111 14.84 4.96 -9.38
CA GLU A 111 13.85 4.03 -8.84
C GLU A 111 12.65 4.77 -8.25
N LYS A 112 11.46 4.31 -8.61
CA LYS A 112 10.19 4.84 -8.12
C LYS A 112 9.31 3.71 -7.61
N TYR A 113 8.73 3.93 -6.44
CA TYR A 113 7.62 3.13 -5.91
C TYR A 113 6.35 3.47 -6.69
N VAL A 114 5.62 2.45 -7.12
CA VAL A 114 4.37 2.58 -7.89
C VAL A 114 3.32 1.62 -7.33
N LEU A 115 2.07 2.05 -7.30
CA LEU A 115 0.91 1.20 -6.97
C LEU A 115 0.67 0.19 -8.09
N VAL A 116 0.49 -1.08 -7.75
CA VAL A 116 0.36 -2.15 -8.74
C VAL A 116 -1.10 -2.59 -8.86
N ARG A 117 -1.62 -2.61 -10.11
CA ARG A 117 -2.92 -3.22 -10.40
C ARG A 117 -2.85 -4.73 -10.27
N GLN A 118 -3.71 -5.29 -9.44
CA GLN A 118 -3.71 -6.72 -9.18
C GLN A 118 -4.50 -7.47 -10.27
N PRO A 119 -3.89 -8.46 -10.95
CA PRO A 119 -4.54 -9.20 -12.04
C PRO A 119 -5.46 -10.27 -11.46
N ILE A 120 -6.66 -9.87 -11.03
CA ILE A 120 -7.65 -10.78 -10.45
C ILE A 120 -8.75 -11.15 -11.44
N PRO A 121 -9.30 -12.38 -11.36
CA PRO A 121 -10.49 -12.75 -12.13
C PRO A 121 -11.71 -11.94 -11.67
N LYS A 122 -12.68 -11.73 -12.57
CA LYS A 122 -13.92 -10.98 -12.26
C LYS A 122 -14.75 -11.64 -11.15
N ARG A 123 -14.77 -12.99 -11.11
CA ARG A 123 -15.52 -13.77 -10.12
C ARG A 123 -14.61 -14.20 -8.98
N PRO A 124 -15.09 -14.15 -7.73
CA PRO A 124 -14.34 -14.67 -6.59
C PRO A 124 -14.21 -16.20 -6.68
N PRO A 125 -13.09 -16.77 -6.22
CA PRO A 125 -12.97 -18.20 -6.00
C PRO A 125 -14.02 -18.73 -5.02
N ASP A 126 -14.50 -19.96 -5.25
CA ASP A 126 -15.47 -20.60 -4.38
C ASP A 126 -14.89 -21.03 -3.02
N GLY A 127 -15.76 -21.10 -2.01
CA GLY A 127 -15.43 -21.53 -0.66
C GLY A 127 -14.66 -20.51 0.19
N LEU A 128 -14.54 -20.79 1.48
CA LEU A 128 -13.81 -19.95 2.44
C LEU A 128 -12.35 -20.39 2.52
N ASN A 129 -11.55 -20.02 1.51
CA ASN A 129 -10.13 -20.37 1.41
C ASN A 129 -9.22 -19.12 1.27
N LEU A 130 -7.91 -19.35 1.25
CA LEU A 130 -6.89 -18.28 1.24
C LEU A 130 -6.91 -17.56 -0.10
N VAL A 131 -7.21 -18.28 -1.17
CA VAL A 131 -7.30 -17.73 -2.52
C VAL A 131 -8.42 -16.70 -2.58
N ARG A 132 -9.59 -17.00 -1.99
CA ARG A 132 -10.70 -16.04 -1.86
C ARG A 132 -10.31 -14.83 -1.01
N LEU A 133 -9.56 -15.02 0.08
CA LEU A 133 -9.08 -13.92 0.91
C LEU A 133 -8.13 -12.99 0.13
N MET A 134 -7.15 -13.56 -0.56
CA MET A 134 -6.23 -12.80 -1.42
C MET A 134 -6.98 -12.08 -2.53
N TRP A 135 -7.98 -12.74 -3.13
CA TRP A 135 -8.86 -12.13 -4.12
C TRP A 135 -9.59 -10.90 -3.55
N ILE A 136 -10.13 -10.98 -2.32
CA ILE A 136 -10.82 -9.86 -1.68
C ILE A 136 -9.84 -8.70 -1.43
N VAL A 137 -8.66 -8.98 -0.88
CA VAL A 137 -7.60 -7.96 -0.65
C VAL A 137 -7.25 -7.27 -1.97
N CYS A 138 -6.97 -8.03 -3.02
CA CYS A 138 -6.60 -7.50 -4.32
C CYS A 138 -7.75 -6.74 -5.00
N LYS A 139 -9.00 -7.19 -4.85
CA LYS A 139 -10.18 -6.49 -5.36
C LYS A 139 -10.34 -5.14 -4.69
N ARG A 140 -10.33 -5.14 -3.35
CA ARG A 140 -10.47 -3.92 -2.56
C ARG A 140 -9.34 -2.93 -2.84
N TRP A 141 -8.12 -3.44 -3.00
CA TRP A 141 -6.98 -2.64 -3.44
C TRP A 141 -7.24 -1.96 -4.79
N ASN A 142 -7.69 -2.71 -5.80
CA ASN A 142 -7.98 -2.14 -7.11
C ASN A 142 -9.09 -1.07 -7.04
N GLU A 143 -10.16 -1.33 -6.30
CA GLU A 143 -11.28 -0.39 -6.09
C GLU A 143 -10.82 0.90 -5.41
N GLU A 144 -10.04 0.81 -4.33
CA GLU A 144 -9.66 1.98 -3.54
C GLU A 144 -8.58 2.84 -4.20
N PHE A 145 -7.72 2.25 -5.04
CA PHE A 145 -6.49 2.92 -5.50
C PHE A 145 -6.40 3.13 -7.01
N LEU A 146 -7.18 2.41 -7.81
CA LEU A 146 -7.01 2.38 -9.27
C LEU A 146 -8.29 2.67 -10.05
N GLU A 147 -9.46 2.52 -9.43
CA GLU A 147 -10.70 3.09 -9.96
C GLU A 147 -10.76 4.56 -9.55
N LYS A 148 -10.31 5.46 -10.44
CA LYS A 148 -10.65 6.89 -10.32
C LYS A 148 -12.19 6.99 -10.38
N PRO A 149 -12.85 7.81 -9.53
CA PRO A 149 -14.20 8.22 -9.86
C PRO A 149 -14.14 8.82 -11.26
N TYR A 150 -15.05 8.41 -12.14
CA TYR A 150 -15.22 9.04 -13.44
C TYR A 150 -15.34 10.54 -13.22
N SER A 151 -14.29 11.30 -13.52
CA SER A 151 -14.40 12.73 -13.80
C SER A 151 -15.24 12.81 -15.06
N SER A 152 -16.54 13.04 -14.86
CA SER A 152 -17.45 13.51 -15.90
C SER A 152 -17.09 14.94 -16.26
#